data_AF-A0AAJ2L548-F1
#
_entry.id   AF-A0AAJ2L548-F1
#
_cell.length_a   1.000
_cell.length_b   1.000
_cell.length_c   1.000
_cell.angle_alpha   90.00
_cell.angle_beta   90.00
_cell.angle_gamma   90.00
#
_symmetry.space_group_name_H-M   'P 1'
#
loop_
_entity.id
_entity.type
_entity.pdbx_description
1 polymer ?
#
loop_
_entity_poly.entity_id
_entity_poly.type
_entity_poly.pdbx_seq_one_letter_code
_entity_poly.pdbx_strand_id
1 'polypeptide(L)'
;MKYSLLKLAMLGLFMTTPAIPAALAAPGDSRAPKKLMERWAIGTPGPGAGLPGWYSKVPDIHVHQPRTDARIPVAEIDLLRRRAMVVFDALMMQPSLRDVRGTSLQADINISVVPTIDGVRLVAATFSISAKSVVDGRPGVVQRDGRYIDPDQEGAVLRVFLNPYDMMARRQVQAEGVQGGGLQIRTGSAYGLYVADRLPAYDADSEYAWAPRPLALELQNDRSWYQPGATGVHPLLVHMSSYSQENDDLRSDRLNPERPAARLAAAMFMTDWEDVQRRMKAVA
;
A
#
# COMPACT_ATOMS: atom_id res chain seq x y z
N MET A 1 -17.92 -62.48 -22.87
CA MET A 1 -16.59 -61.87 -22.63
C MET A 1 -16.50 -60.60 -23.44
N LYS A 2 -16.03 -59.43 -23.01
CA LYS A 2 -15.59 -58.83 -21.74
C LYS A 2 -15.55 -57.31 -22.05
N TYR A 3 -15.80 -56.46 -21.05
CA TYR A 3 -15.63 -55.00 -20.97
C TYR A 3 -14.51 -54.41 -21.85
N SER A 4 -14.56 -53.18 -22.36
CA SER A 4 -14.63 -51.90 -21.61
C SER A 4 -14.79 -50.75 -22.65
N LEU A 5 -15.76 -49.83 -22.64
CA LEU A 5 -16.26 -48.92 -21.58
C LEU A 5 -15.19 -48.02 -20.94
N LEU A 6 -14.21 -47.52 -21.71
CA LEU A 6 -13.36 -46.39 -21.28
C LEU A 6 -12.61 -45.77 -22.47
N LYS A 7 -13.28 -44.89 -23.22
CA LYS A 7 -12.58 -43.84 -23.98
C LYS A 7 -13.07 -42.50 -23.48
N LEU A 8 -12.26 -41.98 -22.56
CA LEU A 8 -12.17 -40.63 -22.02
C LEU A 8 -12.91 -39.58 -22.87
N ALA A 9 -14.14 -39.27 -22.48
CA ALA A 9 -14.65 -37.92 -22.58
C ALA A 9 -14.27 -37.19 -21.28
N MET A 10 -12.97 -36.91 -21.10
CA MET A 10 -12.56 -35.86 -20.17
C MET A 10 -12.82 -34.53 -20.87
N LEU A 11 -14.10 -34.12 -20.87
CA LEU A 11 -14.44 -32.71 -20.96
C LEU A 11 -13.85 -32.07 -19.69
N GLY A 12 -12.65 -31.52 -19.84
CA GLY A 12 -12.08 -30.64 -18.83
C GLY A 12 -13.06 -29.48 -18.65
N LEU A 13 -13.72 -29.45 -17.49
CA LEU A 13 -14.20 -28.21 -16.93
C LEU A 13 -12.97 -27.30 -16.80
N PHE A 14 -12.76 -26.44 -17.79
CA PHE A 14 -12.05 -25.20 -17.54
C PHE A 14 -12.88 -24.45 -16.52
N MET A 15 -12.53 -24.63 -15.24
CA MET A 15 -12.77 -23.63 -14.21
C MET A 15 -12.13 -22.35 -14.73
N THR A 16 -12.90 -21.55 -15.46
CA THR A 16 -12.55 -20.15 -15.69
C THR A 16 -12.51 -19.55 -14.29
N THR A 17 -11.30 -19.33 -13.78
CA THR A 17 -11.12 -18.44 -12.65
C THR A 17 -11.92 -17.19 -12.94
N PRO A 18 -12.80 -16.72 -12.05
CA PRO A 18 -13.45 -15.45 -12.26
C PRO A 18 -12.32 -14.44 -12.47
N ALA A 19 -12.29 -13.82 -13.64
CA ALA A 19 -11.42 -12.69 -13.90
C ALA A 19 -11.85 -11.64 -12.87
N ILE A 20 -11.09 -11.53 -11.78
CA ILE A 20 -11.27 -10.45 -10.83
C ILE A 20 -11.03 -9.19 -11.66
N PRO A 21 -12.05 -8.35 -11.89
CA PRO A 21 -11.86 -7.14 -12.66
C PRO A 21 -10.70 -6.37 -12.02
N ALA A 22 -9.81 -5.82 -12.85
CA ALA A 22 -8.88 -4.83 -12.37
C ALA A 22 -9.69 -3.80 -11.57
N ALA A 23 -9.22 -3.42 -10.38
CA ALA A 23 -9.86 -2.38 -9.60
C ALA A 23 -10.09 -1.19 -10.55
N LEU A 24 -11.35 -0.85 -10.79
CA LEU A 24 -11.72 0.32 -11.58
C LEU A 24 -11.02 1.50 -10.92
N ALA A 25 -10.18 2.22 -11.66
CA ALA A 25 -9.53 3.42 -11.16
C ALA A 25 -10.60 4.34 -10.57
N ALA A 26 -10.37 4.81 -9.33
CA ALA A 26 -11.27 5.73 -8.67
C ALA A 26 -11.56 6.95 -9.60
N PRO A 27 -12.80 7.47 -9.64
CA PRO A 27 -13.10 8.67 -10.42
C PRO A 27 -12.16 9.82 -10.04
N GLY A 28 -11.66 10.52 -11.05
CA GLY A 28 -10.43 11.33 -11.02
C GLY A 28 -10.22 12.17 -9.75
N ASP A 29 -9.18 11.81 -9.00
CA ASP A 29 -8.63 12.65 -7.93
C ASP A 29 -7.97 13.89 -8.55
N SER A 30 -8.46 15.08 -8.19
CA SER A 30 -7.98 16.36 -8.69
C SER A 30 -6.53 16.66 -8.29
N ARG A 31 -6.03 15.97 -7.25
CA ARG A 31 -4.65 16.06 -6.76
C ARG A 31 -3.74 14.98 -7.33
N ALA A 32 -4.29 14.00 -8.04
CA ALA A 32 -3.47 13.01 -8.74
C ALA A 32 -2.72 13.67 -9.91
N PRO A 33 -1.42 13.39 -10.11
CA PRO A 33 -0.67 13.96 -11.23
C PRO A 33 -1.27 13.48 -12.57
N LYS A 34 -1.71 14.41 -13.41
CA LYS A 34 -2.52 14.10 -14.60
C LYS A 34 -1.76 13.25 -15.60
N LYS A 35 -0.54 13.64 -15.96
CA LYS A 35 0.34 12.89 -16.88
C LYS A 35 0.58 11.47 -16.38
N LEU A 36 0.71 11.31 -15.06
CA LEU A 36 0.87 10.00 -14.44
C LEU A 36 -0.39 9.16 -14.60
N MET A 37 -1.56 9.72 -14.29
CA MET A 37 -2.83 9.00 -14.42
C MET A 37 -3.11 8.64 -15.87
N GLU A 38 -2.88 9.54 -16.83
CA GLU A 38 -3.04 9.29 -18.26
C GLU A 38 -2.16 8.12 -18.75
N ARG A 39 -0.91 8.03 -18.28
CA ARG A 39 0.01 6.94 -18.64
C ARG A 39 -0.51 5.57 -18.21
N TRP A 40 -1.11 5.48 -17.02
CA TRP A 40 -1.47 4.21 -16.39
C TRP A 40 -2.96 3.88 -16.48
N ALA A 41 -3.83 4.83 -16.83
CA ALA A 41 -5.26 4.62 -17.00
C ALA A 41 -5.63 3.85 -18.29
N ILE A 42 -4.82 3.96 -19.35
CA ILE A 42 -5.04 3.28 -20.62
C ILE A 42 -4.51 1.83 -20.52
N GLY A 43 -5.22 0.98 -19.77
CA GLY A 43 -4.88 -0.45 -19.65
C GLY A 43 -3.45 -0.73 -19.15
N THR A 44 -2.91 -1.91 -19.46
CA THR A 44 -1.49 -2.19 -19.26
C THR A 44 -0.70 -1.54 -20.40
N PRO A 45 0.02 -0.43 -20.16
CA PRO A 45 0.86 0.14 -21.22
C PRO A 45 1.86 -0.91 -21.71
N GLY A 46 2.25 -0.80 -22.99
CA GLY A 46 3.30 -1.66 -23.55
C GLY A 46 4.58 -1.62 -22.70
N PRO A 47 5.37 -2.70 -22.72
CA PRO A 47 6.44 -2.88 -21.75
C PRO A 47 7.45 -1.74 -21.78
N GLY A 48 7.87 -1.27 -20.59
CA GLY A 48 8.87 -0.21 -20.47
C GLY A 48 10.21 -0.59 -21.14
N ALA A 49 11.06 0.39 -21.46
CA ALA A 49 12.35 0.13 -22.12
C ALA A 49 13.42 -0.48 -21.18
N GLY A 50 13.17 -0.51 -19.86
CA GLY A 50 14.14 -0.96 -18.86
C GLY A 50 14.28 -2.48 -18.73
N LEU A 51 15.31 -2.90 -17.99
CA LEU A 51 15.53 -4.30 -17.60
C LEU A 51 14.30 -4.88 -16.87
N PRO A 52 13.98 -6.17 -17.03
CA PRO A 52 12.87 -6.79 -16.32
C PRO A 52 13.17 -6.85 -14.82
N GLY A 53 12.57 -5.94 -14.04
CA GLY A 53 12.83 -5.84 -12.62
C GLY A 53 12.19 -6.97 -11.82
N TRP A 54 12.82 -7.33 -10.71
CA TRP A 54 12.33 -8.32 -9.77
C TRP A 54 11.19 -7.74 -8.92
N TYR A 55 10.25 -8.57 -8.50
CA TYR A 55 9.21 -8.16 -7.54
C TYR A 55 8.96 -9.28 -6.52
N SER A 56 8.63 -8.89 -5.28
CA SER A 56 8.17 -9.82 -4.25
C SER A 56 6.91 -10.55 -4.70
N LYS A 57 6.93 -11.90 -4.65
CA LYS A 57 5.73 -12.72 -4.88
C LYS A 57 4.82 -12.77 -3.65
N VAL A 58 5.42 -12.64 -2.48
CA VAL A 58 4.78 -12.49 -1.18
C VAL A 58 5.61 -11.48 -0.36
N PRO A 59 5.01 -10.73 0.56
CA PRO A 59 5.75 -9.84 1.44
C PRO A 59 6.60 -10.60 2.46
N ASP A 60 7.78 -10.09 2.78
CA ASP A 60 8.57 -10.55 3.91
C ASP A 60 7.94 -10.04 5.22
N ILE A 61 7.82 -10.90 6.24
CA ILE A 61 7.09 -10.57 7.46
C ILE A 61 8.07 -10.41 8.62
N HIS A 62 8.03 -9.24 9.25
CA HIS A 62 8.87 -8.87 10.39
C HIS A 62 7.99 -8.57 11.59
N VAL A 63 8.16 -9.33 12.67
CA VAL A 63 7.43 -9.13 13.92
C VAL A 63 8.39 -8.66 15.00
N HIS A 64 8.19 -7.42 15.45
CA HIS A 64 9.00 -6.79 16.50
C HIS A 64 8.29 -6.97 17.85
N GLN A 65 8.59 -8.10 18.51
CA GLN A 65 8.05 -8.39 19.84
C GLN A 65 8.69 -7.47 20.89
N PRO A 66 7.89 -6.87 21.79
CA PRO A 66 8.45 -6.16 22.94
C PRO A 66 9.23 -7.12 23.83
N ARG A 67 10.29 -6.61 24.49
CA ARG A 67 11.11 -7.39 25.43
C ARG A 67 10.43 -7.65 26.78
N THR A 68 9.24 -7.07 26.99
CA THR A 68 8.43 -7.20 28.21
C THR A 68 7.40 -8.32 28.06
N ASP A 69 6.70 -8.65 29.15
CA ASP A 69 5.67 -9.72 29.17
C ASP A 69 4.43 -9.40 28.30
N ALA A 70 4.28 -8.16 27.85
CA ALA A 70 3.18 -7.70 27.01
C ALA A 70 3.36 -8.04 25.51
N ARG A 71 3.75 -9.30 25.23
CA ARG A 71 3.97 -9.80 23.85
C ARG A 71 2.72 -9.65 22.98
N ILE A 72 2.93 -9.57 21.67
CA ILE A 72 1.86 -9.60 20.69
C ILE A 72 1.31 -11.03 20.58
N PRO A 73 0.03 -11.27 20.92
CA PRO A 73 -0.62 -12.57 20.72
C PRO A 73 -0.51 -13.03 19.26
N VAL A 74 -0.28 -14.33 19.07
CA VAL A 74 -0.13 -14.93 17.72
C VAL A 74 -1.38 -14.69 16.86
N ALA A 75 -2.58 -14.70 17.46
CA ALA A 75 -3.82 -14.41 16.76
C ALA A 75 -3.88 -12.95 16.22
N GLU A 76 -3.38 -11.97 16.99
CA GLU A 76 -3.30 -10.58 16.53
C GLU A 76 -2.30 -10.44 15.36
N ILE A 77 -1.15 -11.13 15.45
CA ILE A 77 -0.14 -11.15 14.38
C ILE A 77 -0.72 -11.75 13.11
N ASP A 78 -1.35 -12.92 13.21
CA ASP A 78 -1.89 -13.62 12.04
C ASP A 78 -3.02 -12.82 11.38
N LEU A 79 -3.91 -12.22 12.16
CA LEU A 79 -4.98 -11.38 11.64
C LEU A 79 -4.43 -10.16 10.90
N LEU A 80 -3.47 -9.43 11.50
CA LEU A 80 -2.82 -8.28 10.87
C LEU A 80 -2.07 -8.67 9.59
N ARG A 81 -1.37 -9.82 9.60
CA ARG A 81 -0.71 -10.36 8.41
C ARG A 81 -1.72 -10.62 7.29
N ARG A 82 -2.81 -11.34 7.57
CA ARG A 82 -3.84 -11.66 6.56
C ARG A 82 -4.52 -10.40 6.03
N ARG A 83 -4.75 -9.39 6.86
CA ARG A 83 -5.26 -8.08 6.44
C ARG A 83 -4.27 -7.31 5.57
N ALA A 84 -2.99 -7.30 5.92
CA ALA A 84 -1.95 -6.68 5.11
C ALA A 84 -1.76 -7.38 3.74
N MET A 85 -2.05 -8.69 3.63
CA MET A 85 -2.05 -9.39 2.33
C MET A 85 -3.11 -8.84 1.38
N VAL A 86 -4.28 -8.39 1.86
CA VAL A 86 -5.30 -7.76 1.01
C VAL A 86 -4.75 -6.50 0.33
N VAL A 87 -3.92 -5.73 1.05
CA VAL A 87 -3.23 -4.54 0.50
C VAL A 87 -2.24 -4.94 -0.57
N PHE A 88 -1.40 -5.96 -0.30
CA PHE A 88 -0.45 -6.48 -1.28
C PHE A 88 -1.16 -6.90 -2.58
N ASP A 89 -2.20 -7.71 -2.47
CA ASP A 89 -2.96 -8.20 -3.62
C ASP A 89 -3.57 -7.04 -4.41
N ALA A 90 -4.16 -6.04 -3.73
CA ALA A 90 -4.74 -4.88 -4.39
C ALA A 90 -3.71 -4.03 -5.15
N LEU A 91 -2.52 -3.82 -4.58
CA LEU A 91 -1.45 -3.05 -5.22
C LEU A 91 -0.81 -3.80 -6.39
N MET A 92 -0.59 -5.12 -6.25
CA MET A 92 -0.01 -5.93 -7.33
C MET A 92 -0.97 -6.14 -8.52
N MET A 93 -2.24 -5.78 -8.36
CA MET A 93 -3.20 -5.71 -9.47
C MET A 93 -3.08 -4.42 -10.30
N GLN A 94 -2.39 -3.39 -9.78
CA GLN A 94 -2.30 -2.10 -10.46
C GLN A 94 -1.36 -2.16 -11.68
N PRO A 95 -1.75 -1.58 -12.83
CA PRO A 95 -0.92 -1.57 -14.03
C PRO A 95 0.50 -1.02 -13.81
N SER A 96 0.63 0.02 -12.96
CA SER A 96 1.91 0.65 -12.66
C SER A 96 2.91 -0.26 -11.92
N LEU A 97 2.42 -1.32 -11.26
CA LEU A 97 3.22 -2.29 -10.50
C LEU A 97 3.27 -3.69 -11.12
N ARG A 98 2.50 -3.96 -12.19
CA ARG A 98 2.48 -5.26 -12.88
C ARG A 98 3.64 -5.46 -13.84
N ASP A 99 3.98 -4.45 -14.65
CA ASP A 99 5.15 -4.48 -15.53
C ASP A 99 6.25 -3.56 -15.00
N VAL A 100 7.11 -4.12 -14.15
CA VAL A 100 8.16 -3.40 -13.43
C VAL A 100 9.48 -3.39 -14.19
N ARG A 101 9.45 -2.91 -15.44
CA ARG A 101 10.69 -2.71 -16.20
C ARG A 101 11.44 -1.46 -15.74
N GLY A 102 12.75 -1.59 -15.56
CA GLY A 102 13.63 -0.57 -15.00
C GLY A 102 13.44 -0.31 -13.51
N THR A 103 12.63 -1.11 -12.81
CA THR A 103 12.33 -0.95 -11.38
C THR A 103 12.18 -2.32 -10.72
N SER A 104 12.77 -2.56 -9.56
CA SER A 104 12.46 -3.71 -8.71
C SER A 104 11.56 -3.32 -7.55
N LEU A 105 10.65 -4.21 -7.15
CA LEU A 105 9.74 -4.02 -6.03
C LEU A 105 10.03 -5.00 -4.89
N GLN A 106 10.21 -4.49 -3.68
CA GLN A 106 10.31 -5.31 -2.47
C GLN A 106 9.15 -4.98 -1.55
N ALA A 107 8.40 -6.00 -1.15
CA ALA A 107 7.27 -5.87 -0.24
C ALA A 107 7.60 -6.45 1.15
N ASP A 108 7.24 -5.71 2.19
CA ASP A 108 7.45 -6.08 3.59
C ASP A 108 6.20 -5.80 4.43
N ILE A 109 5.97 -6.59 5.47
CA ILE A 109 4.98 -6.37 6.52
C ILE A 109 5.73 -6.27 7.84
N ASN A 110 5.64 -5.12 8.50
CA ASN A 110 6.18 -4.89 9.83
C ASN A 110 5.05 -4.83 10.85
N ILE A 111 5.08 -5.68 11.87
CA ILE A 111 4.12 -5.69 12.98
C ILE A 111 4.87 -5.40 14.27
N SER A 112 4.42 -4.39 15.01
CA SER A 112 5.08 -3.95 16.23
C SER A 112 4.11 -3.35 17.24
N VAL A 113 4.55 -3.29 18.50
CA VAL A 113 3.89 -2.46 19.50
C VAL A 113 4.37 -1.02 19.33
N VAL A 114 3.43 -0.10 19.24
CA VAL A 114 3.68 1.34 19.13
C VAL A 114 3.47 1.99 20.50
N PRO A 115 4.47 2.69 21.05
CA PRO A 115 4.30 3.42 22.31
C PRO A 115 3.40 4.63 22.09
N THR A 116 2.28 4.65 22.81
CA THR A 116 1.32 5.77 22.84
C THR A 116 1.68 6.76 23.95
N ILE A 117 1.13 7.99 23.88
CA ILE A 117 1.38 9.05 24.86
C ILE A 117 0.99 8.59 26.27
N ASP A 118 -0.11 7.85 26.37
CA ASP A 118 -0.67 7.38 27.65
C ASP A 118 -0.16 5.98 28.06
N GLY A 119 0.87 5.46 27.38
CA GLY A 119 1.44 4.14 27.69
C GLY A 119 0.54 2.95 27.32
N VAL A 120 -0.57 3.20 26.63
CA VAL A 120 -1.47 2.15 26.13
C VAL A 120 -0.75 1.29 25.10
N ARG A 121 -0.86 -0.03 25.26
CA ARG A 121 -0.39 -1.00 24.27
C ARG A 121 -1.24 -0.89 23.00
N LEU A 122 -0.65 -0.32 21.95
CA LEU A 122 -1.20 -0.30 20.60
C LEU A 122 -0.35 -1.21 19.72
N VAL A 123 -0.99 -2.09 18.94
CA VAL A 123 -0.32 -2.86 17.89
C VAL A 123 -0.59 -2.18 16.56
N ALA A 124 0.46 -1.94 15.80
CA ALA A 124 0.36 -1.44 14.44
C ALA A 124 0.95 -2.46 13.46
N ALA A 125 0.41 -2.46 12.25
CA ALA A 125 1.02 -3.14 11.12
C ALA A 125 1.29 -2.11 10.02
N THR A 126 2.48 -2.18 9.43
CA THR A 126 2.85 -1.38 8.27
C THR A 126 3.18 -2.33 7.14
N PHE A 127 2.34 -2.33 6.10
CA PHE A 127 2.72 -2.89 4.83
C PHE A 127 3.56 -1.85 4.07
N SER A 128 4.63 -2.25 3.39
CA SER A 128 5.41 -1.38 2.55
C SER A 128 5.81 -2.03 1.24
N ILE A 129 5.74 -1.28 0.13
CA ILE A 129 6.43 -1.61 -1.12
C ILE A 129 7.51 -0.57 -1.35
N SER A 130 8.76 -1.03 -1.42
CA SER A 130 9.91 -0.25 -1.84
C SER A 130 10.15 -0.47 -3.33
N ALA A 131 10.23 0.60 -4.11
CA ALA A 131 10.51 0.57 -5.53
C ALA A 131 11.88 1.17 -5.79
N LYS A 132 12.79 0.35 -6.31
CA LYS A 132 14.18 0.71 -6.60
C LYS A 132 14.41 0.69 -8.11
N SER A 133 15.07 1.69 -8.64
CA SER A 133 15.54 1.70 -10.03
C SER A 133 16.52 0.57 -10.31
N VAL A 134 16.42 0.00 -11.50
CA VAL A 134 17.35 -1.00 -12.00
C VAL A 134 18.00 -0.45 -13.25
N VAL A 135 19.33 -0.35 -13.24
CA VAL A 135 20.13 0.24 -14.33
C VAL A 135 21.13 -0.80 -14.83
N ASP A 136 21.13 -1.04 -16.13
CA ASP A 136 22.06 -1.98 -16.76
C ASP A 136 23.52 -1.55 -16.56
N GLY A 137 24.40 -2.52 -16.32
CA GLY A 137 25.83 -2.29 -16.07
C GLY A 137 26.21 -1.66 -14.72
N ARG A 138 25.26 -1.37 -13.83
CA ARG A 138 25.58 -0.87 -12.48
C ARG A 138 26.14 -2.01 -11.61
N PRO A 139 27.27 -1.84 -10.90
CA PRO A 139 27.94 -2.92 -10.16
C PRO A 139 27.09 -3.63 -9.07
N GLY A 140 26.08 -2.96 -8.51
CA GLY A 140 25.19 -3.54 -7.49
C GLY A 140 24.00 -4.31 -8.07
N VAL A 141 23.75 -4.23 -9.38
CA VAL A 141 22.58 -4.87 -9.98
C VAL A 141 22.85 -6.36 -10.16
N VAL A 142 22.02 -7.19 -9.54
CA VAL A 142 22.10 -8.65 -9.59
C VAL A 142 20.85 -9.25 -10.23
N GLN A 143 20.98 -10.48 -10.74
CA GLN A 143 19.86 -11.23 -11.32
C GLN A 143 19.36 -12.29 -10.34
N ARG A 144 18.05 -12.35 -10.15
CA ARG A 144 17.32 -13.33 -9.35
C ARG A 144 16.11 -13.82 -10.13
N ASP A 145 15.99 -15.13 -10.34
CA ASP A 145 14.88 -15.75 -11.08
C ASP A 145 14.65 -15.12 -12.48
N GLY A 146 15.73 -14.81 -13.20
CA GLY A 146 15.67 -14.18 -14.52
C GLY A 146 15.34 -12.68 -14.53
N ARG A 147 15.20 -12.05 -13.35
CA ARG A 147 14.86 -10.62 -13.18
C ARG A 147 15.92 -9.88 -12.39
N TYR A 148 15.95 -8.56 -12.51
CA TYR A 148 17.03 -7.73 -11.98
C TYR A 148 16.61 -6.96 -10.72
N ILE A 149 17.53 -6.82 -9.77
CA ILE A 149 17.35 -6.05 -8.53
C ILE A 149 18.65 -5.31 -8.19
N ASP A 150 18.52 -4.09 -7.68
CA ASP A 150 19.62 -3.35 -7.05
C ASP A 150 19.37 -3.31 -5.53
N PRO A 151 20.03 -4.17 -4.73
CA PRO A 151 19.82 -4.21 -3.28
C PRO A 151 20.35 -2.94 -2.60
N ASP A 152 21.41 -2.34 -3.14
CA ASP A 152 22.14 -1.22 -2.54
C ASP A 152 21.49 0.13 -2.84
N GLN A 153 20.60 0.18 -3.84
CA GLN A 153 19.87 1.40 -4.10
C GLN A 153 18.79 1.65 -3.06
N GLU A 154 18.77 2.88 -2.55
CA GLU A 154 17.59 3.44 -1.93
C GLU A 154 16.52 3.71 -3.00
N GLY A 155 15.26 3.61 -2.59
CA GLY A 155 14.13 3.72 -3.51
C GLY A 155 12.98 4.50 -2.90
N ALA A 156 11.98 4.76 -3.74
CA ALA A 156 10.71 5.29 -3.28
C ALA A 156 9.98 4.22 -2.47
N VAL A 157 9.17 4.63 -1.50
CA VAL A 157 8.42 3.71 -0.64
C VAL A 157 6.96 4.14 -0.54
N LEU A 158 6.06 3.20 -0.76
CA LEU A 158 4.65 3.30 -0.43
C LEU A 158 4.40 2.48 0.82
N ARG A 159 3.84 3.11 1.85
CA ARG A 159 3.50 2.48 3.12
C ARG A 159 2.00 2.52 3.33
N VAL A 160 1.43 1.43 3.81
CA VAL A 160 0.04 1.36 4.28
C VAL A 160 0.07 1.00 5.76
N PHE A 161 -0.28 1.97 6.58
CA PHE A 161 -0.32 1.86 8.03
C PHE A 161 -1.71 1.44 8.47
N LEU A 162 -1.81 0.29 9.13
CA LEU A 162 -2.95 -0.12 9.93
C LEU A 162 -2.71 0.41 11.34
N ASN A 163 -3.58 1.31 11.81
CA ASN A 163 -3.39 2.15 13.00
C ASN A 163 -2.24 3.17 12.83
N PRO A 164 -2.46 4.27 12.07
CA PRO A 164 -1.45 5.28 11.78
C PRO A 164 -1.15 6.23 12.95
N TYR A 165 -1.38 5.80 14.20
CA TYR A 165 -1.17 6.60 15.40
C TYR A 165 0.22 7.26 15.43
N ASP A 166 1.29 6.50 15.19
CA ASP A 166 2.65 7.02 15.27
C ASP A 166 2.89 8.16 14.28
N MET A 167 2.38 8.00 13.06
CA MET A 167 2.49 9.00 12.01
C MET A 167 1.71 10.27 12.38
N MET A 168 0.47 10.11 12.84
CA MET A 168 -0.38 11.24 13.23
C MET A 168 0.12 11.94 14.50
N ALA A 169 0.70 11.20 15.46
CA ALA A 169 1.16 11.75 16.73
C ALA A 169 2.50 12.48 16.60
N ARG A 170 3.42 11.98 15.75
CA ARG A 170 4.83 12.42 15.75
C ARG A 170 5.23 13.24 14.54
N ARG A 171 4.46 13.24 13.46
CA ARG A 171 4.80 13.99 12.24
C ARG A 171 3.93 15.22 12.08
N GLN A 172 4.50 16.23 11.42
CA GLN A 172 3.73 17.37 10.93
C GLN A 172 2.90 16.90 9.74
N VAL A 173 1.71 16.39 10.04
CA VAL A 173 0.69 16.01 9.06
C VAL A 173 -0.23 17.20 8.83
N GLN A 174 -0.42 17.56 7.57
CA GLN A 174 -1.34 18.61 7.14
C GLN A 174 -2.44 17.97 6.29
N ALA A 175 -3.71 18.29 6.55
CA ALA A 175 -4.77 17.90 5.64
C ALA A 175 -4.81 18.84 4.44
N GLU A 176 -5.06 18.27 3.27
CA GLU A 176 -5.16 19.02 2.02
C GLU A 176 -6.58 19.02 1.47
N GLY A 177 -7.43 18.08 1.90
CA GLY A 177 -8.87 18.03 1.63
C GLY A 177 -9.43 16.61 1.54
N VAL A 178 -10.74 16.48 1.34
CA VAL A 178 -11.42 15.17 1.24
C VAL A 178 -11.76 14.88 -0.23
N GLN A 179 -11.30 13.75 -0.76
CA GLN A 179 -11.60 13.29 -2.11
C GLN A 179 -11.41 11.77 -2.23
N GLY A 180 -12.21 11.13 -3.09
CA GLY A 180 -12.03 9.69 -3.39
C GLY A 180 -12.22 8.79 -2.17
N GLY A 181 -13.14 9.16 -1.27
CA GLY A 181 -13.42 8.35 -0.07
C GLY A 181 -12.44 8.50 1.09
N GLY A 182 -11.44 9.38 0.94
CA GLY A 182 -10.43 9.59 1.97
C GLY A 182 -10.06 11.05 2.19
N LEU A 183 -9.39 11.28 3.31
CA LEU A 183 -8.76 12.55 3.64
C LEU A 183 -7.35 12.56 3.07
N GLN A 184 -7.11 13.44 2.09
CA GLN A 184 -5.79 13.70 1.54
C GLN A 184 -4.96 14.45 2.58
N ILE A 185 -3.77 13.95 2.83
CA ILE A 185 -2.82 14.53 3.78
C ILE A 185 -1.44 14.68 3.15
N ARG A 186 -0.62 15.51 3.79
CA ARG A 186 0.77 15.73 3.42
C ARG A 186 1.67 15.66 4.64
N THR A 187 2.84 15.05 4.44
CA THR A 187 3.94 15.02 5.43
C THR A 187 5.21 15.54 4.77
N GLY A 188 5.53 16.83 4.95
CA GLY A 188 6.59 17.46 4.16
C GLY A 188 6.21 17.54 2.68
N SER A 189 6.99 16.92 1.78
CA SER A 189 6.65 16.80 0.35
C SER A 189 5.93 15.49 -0.01
N ALA A 190 5.83 14.54 0.92
CA ALA A 190 5.23 13.23 0.68
C ALA A 190 3.70 13.28 0.63
N TYR A 191 3.12 12.39 -0.18
CA TYR A 191 1.67 12.23 -0.30
C TYR A 191 1.13 11.27 0.75
N GLY A 192 -0.06 11.54 1.26
CA GLY A 192 -0.80 10.56 2.04
C GLY A 192 -2.31 10.62 1.81
N LEU A 193 -2.96 9.49 2.02
CA LEU A 193 -4.41 9.32 1.96
C LEU A 193 -4.85 8.54 3.19
N TYR A 194 -5.61 9.20 4.05
CA TYR A 194 -6.22 8.61 5.23
C TYR A 194 -7.63 8.11 4.90
N VAL A 195 -7.88 6.84 5.21
CA VAL A 195 -9.18 6.17 4.98
C VAL A 195 -9.63 5.56 6.30
N ALA A 196 -10.90 5.74 6.64
CA ALA A 196 -11.49 5.24 7.88
C ALA A 196 -12.99 5.05 7.68
N ASP A 197 -13.61 4.19 8.50
CA ASP A 197 -15.07 4.02 8.56
C ASP A 197 -15.79 5.36 8.77
N ARG A 198 -15.12 6.27 9.46
CA ARG A 198 -15.53 7.66 9.64
C ARG A 198 -14.31 8.55 9.49
N LEU A 199 -14.35 9.41 8.47
CA LEU A 199 -13.34 10.46 8.31
C LEU A 199 -13.52 11.52 9.40
N PRO A 200 -12.42 12.14 9.86
CA PRO A 200 -12.53 13.25 10.78
C PRO A 200 -13.11 14.48 10.08
N ALA A 201 -13.66 15.42 10.86
CA ALA A 201 -14.14 16.68 10.31
C ALA A 201 -12.98 17.46 9.67
N TYR A 202 -13.19 17.94 8.45
CA TYR A 202 -12.26 18.77 7.71
C TYR A 202 -12.94 20.08 7.33
N ASP A 203 -12.29 21.19 7.64
CA ASP A 203 -12.71 22.54 7.29
C ASP A 203 -11.56 23.23 6.56
N ALA A 204 -11.77 23.58 5.29
CA ALA A 204 -10.76 24.21 4.45
C ALA A 204 -10.48 25.67 4.85
N ASP A 205 -11.43 26.33 5.51
CA ASP A 205 -11.35 27.73 5.92
C ASP A 205 -10.79 27.90 7.34
N SER A 206 -10.62 26.79 8.07
CA SER A 206 -9.99 26.80 9.39
C SER A 206 -8.50 27.11 9.27
N GLU A 207 -8.02 28.10 10.03
CA GLU A 207 -6.59 28.40 10.20
C GLU A 207 -5.80 27.15 10.66
N TYR A 208 -6.49 26.20 11.30
CA TYR A 208 -6.00 24.89 11.70
C TYR A 208 -6.72 23.76 10.97
N ALA A 209 -6.89 23.87 9.64
CA ALA A 209 -7.57 22.89 8.77
C ALA A 209 -7.14 21.42 8.97
N TRP A 210 -6.07 21.16 9.73
CA TRP A 210 -5.94 19.95 10.52
C TRP A 210 -4.91 20.08 11.64
N ALA A 211 -5.30 19.84 12.90
CA ALA A 211 -4.35 19.49 13.97
C ALA A 211 -4.35 17.96 14.11
N PRO A 212 -3.24 17.26 13.79
CA PRO A 212 -3.21 15.79 13.82
C PRO A 212 -3.25 15.20 15.25
N ARG A 213 -3.10 16.05 16.28
CA ARG A 213 -3.03 15.63 17.68
C ARG A 213 -4.37 15.14 18.24
N PRO A 214 -5.51 15.82 18.06
CA PRO A 214 -6.83 15.25 18.38
C PRO A 214 -7.07 13.87 17.76
N LEU A 215 -6.81 13.69 16.46
CA LEU A 215 -6.98 12.38 15.83
C LEU A 215 -6.02 11.34 16.42
N ALA A 216 -4.76 11.70 16.66
CA ALA A 216 -3.82 10.78 17.29
C ALA A 216 -4.33 10.28 18.66
N LEU A 217 -4.96 11.15 19.46
CA LEU A 217 -5.57 10.75 20.74
C LEU A 217 -6.76 9.79 20.56
N GLU A 218 -7.55 9.94 19.50
CA GLU A 218 -8.59 8.96 19.18
C GLU A 218 -7.98 7.61 18.74
N LEU A 219 -6.96 7.65 17.88
CA LEU A 219 -6.31 6.47 17.31
C LEU A 219 -5.53 5.65 18.34
N GLN A 220 -5.06 6.25 19.45
CA GLN A 220 -4.26 5.54 20.45
C GLN A 220 -5.03 4.37 21.10
N ASN A 221 -6.36 4.44 21.09
CA ASN A 221 -7.26 3.44 21.65
C ASN A 221 -7.99 2.61 20.58
N ASP A 222 -7.70 2.83 19.29
CA ASP A 222 -8.30 2.04 18.21
C ASP A 222 -7.66 0.64 18.15
N ARG A 223 -8.49 -0.39 18.32
CA ARG A 223 -8.08 -1.81 18.30
C ARG A 223 -8.72 -2.58 17.16
N SER A 224 -9.50 -1.91 16.33
CA SER A 224 -10.38 -2.51 15.32
C SER A 224 -9.62 -3.37 14.29
N TRP A 225 -8.33 -3.06 14.05
CA TRP A 225 -7.51 -3.83 13.12
C TRP A 225 -6.96 -5.16 13.61
N TYR A 226 -6.93 -5.42 14.91
CA TYR A 226 -6.28 -6.64 15.43
C TYR A 226 -7.03 -7.34 16.56
N GLN A 227 -8.08 -6.71 17.08
CA GLN A 227 -8.95 -7.30 18.09
C GLN A 227 -10.37 -7.41 17.54
N PRO A 228 -10.83 -8.62 17.14
CA PRO A 228 -12.18 -8.81 16.63
C PRO A 228 -13.25 -8.30 17.59
N GLY A 229 -14.24 -7.56 17.06
CA GLY A 229 -15.33 -6.97 17.84
C GLY A 229 -14.94 -5.73 18.65
N ALA A 230 -13.68 -5.28 18.61
CA ALA A 230 -13.30 -4.03 19.26
C ALA A 230 -13.90 -2.82 18.55
N THR A 231 -14.25 -1.80 19.34
CA THR A 231 -14.68 -0.50 18.84
C THR A 231 -13.52 0.23 18.15
N GLY A 232 -13.81 0.91 17.06
CA GLY A 232 -12.84 1.72 16.32
C GLY A 232 -13.38 2.12 14.96
N VAL A 233 -12.54 2.75 14.15
CA VAL A 233 -12.88 3.29 12.82
C VAL A 233 -12.06 2.66 11.70
N HIS A 234 -11.33 1.57 11.97
CA HIS A 234 -10.50 0.88 10.98
C HIS A 234 -9.59 1.84 10.21
N PRO A 235 -8.75 2.64 10.91
CA PRO A 235 -7.98 3.71 10.29
C PRO A 235 -6.82 3.14 9.44
N LEU A 236 -6.77 3.54 8.17
CA LEU A 236 -5.67 3.29 7.25
C LEU A 236 -5.01 4.60 6.87
N LEU A 237 -3.68 4.61 6.80
CA LEU A 237 -2.95 5.67 6.11
C LEU A 237 -2.11 5.06 5.00
N VAL A 238 -2.40 5.46 3.76
CA VAL A 238 -1.56 5.18 2.60
C VAL A 238 -0.62 6.36 2.45
N HIS A 239 0.69 6.12 2.38
CA HIS A 239 1.69 7.17 2.38
C HIS A 239 2.80 6.85 1.39
N MET A 240 2.98 7.70 0.39
CA MET A 240 4.02 7.56 -0.62
C MET A 240 5.09 8.63 -0.42
N SER A 241 6.32 8.19 -0.27
CA SER A 241 7.49 9.05 -0.09
C SER A 241 8.66 8.58 -0.94
N SER A 242 9.32 9.52 -1.59
CA SER A 242 10.65 9.37 -2.19
C SER A 242 11.58 10.49 -1.72
N TYR A 243 12.73 10.64 -2.38
CA TYR A 243 13.58 11.82 -2.28
C TYR A 243 12.78 13.10 -2.49
N SER A 244 13.12 14.17 -1.77
CA SER A 244 12.34 15.42 -1.80
C SER A 244 12.12 15.94 -3.22
N GLN A 245 13.17 15.93 -4.05
CA GLN A 245 13.08 16.38 -5.44
C GLN A 245 12.09 15.55 -6.27
N GLU A 246 12.05 14.22 -6.10
CA GLU A 246 11.09 13.37 -6.82
C GLU A 246 9.66 13.60 -6.34
N ASN A 247 9.46 13.86 -5.05
CA ASN A 247 8.15 14.25 -4.52
C ASN A 247 7.69 15.60 -5.09
N ASP A 248 8.57 16.58 -5.17
CA ASP A 248 8.26 17.91 -5.72
C ASP A 248 7.94 17.84 -7.22
N ASP A 249 8.67 17.01 -7.96
CA ASP A 249 8.40 16.74 -9.39
C ASP A 249 7.11 15.95 -9.60
N LEU A 250 6.72 15.07 -8.67
CA LEU A 250 5.40 14.42 -8.69
C LEU A 250 4.28 15.43 -8.51
N ARG A 251 4.40 16.32 -7.51
CA ARG A 251 3.40 17.37 -7.25
C ARG A 251 3.25 18.35 -8.41
N SER A 252 4.34 18.56 -9.14
CA SER A 252 4.35 19.44 -10.31
C SER A 252 4.02 18.73 -11.62
N ASP A 253 3.63 17.45 -11.59
CA ASP A 253 3.35 16.61 -12.77
C ASP A 253 4.53 16.51 -13.78
N ARG A 254 5.76 16.67 -13.27
CA ARG A 254 7.00 16.64 -14.06
C ARG A 254 7.71 15.30 -14.03
N LEU A 255 7.50 14.50 -12.98
CA LEU A 255 8.22 13.24 -12.83
C LEU A 255 7.91 12.30 -14.00
N ASN A 256 8.93 11.62 -14.51
CA ASN A 256 8.74 10.61 -15.54
C ASN A 256 7.87 9.46 -14.98
N PRO A 257 6.72 9.12 -15.60
CA PRO A 257 5.83 8.05 -15.14
C PRO A 257 6.47 6.68 -14.93
N GLU A 258 7.60 6.42 -15.61
CA GLU A 258 8.34 5.15 -15.51
C GLU A 258 9.26 5.08 -14.28
N ARG A 259 9.49 6.21 -13.58
CA ARG A 259 10.30 6.26 -12.36
C ARG A 259 9.64 5.48 -11.22
N PRO A 260 10.42 4.89 -10.30
CA PRO A 260 9.87 4.13 -9.17
C PRO A 260 8.84 4.90 -8.35
N ALA A 261 9.14 6.16 -7.98
CA ALA A 261 8.22 6.98 -7.19
C ALA A 261 6.90 7.25 -7.93
N ALA A 262 6.95 7.46 -9.25
CA ALA A 262 5.77 7.69 -10.06
C ALA A 262 4.88 6.44 -10.15
N ARG A 263 5.49 5.26 -10.29
CA ARG A 263 4.76 3.99 -10.30
C ARG A 263 4.03 3.73 -8.98
N LEU A 264 4.69 4.01 -7.85
CA LEU A 264 4.09 3.92 -6.52
C LEU A 264 2.98 4.96 -6.32
N ALA A 265 3.20 6.21 -6.73
CA ALA A 265 2.17 7.26 -6.68
C ALA A 265 0.95 6.88 -7.52
N ALA A 266 1.15 6.32 -8.71
CA ALA A 266 0.07 5.83 -9.56
C ALA A 266 -0.70 4.71 -8.87
N ALA A 267 -0.01 3.74 -8.27
CA ALA A 267 -0.66 2.66 -7.53
C ALA A 267 -1.47 3.20 -6.34
N MET A 268 -0.96 4.21 -5.63
CA MET A 268 -1.67 4.90 -4.57
C MET A 268 -2.96 5.55 -5.07
N PHE A 269 -2.93 6.31 -6.17
CA PHE A 269 -4.12 7.02 -6.66
C PHE A 269 -5.13 6.12 -7.40
N MET A 270 -4.67 5.04 -8.04
CA MET A 270 -5.52 4.14 -8.82
C MET A 270 -6.20 3.06 -7.97
N THR A 271 -5.69 2.79 -6.77
CA THR A 271 -6.28 1.79 -5.87
C THR A 271 -7.53 2.36 -5.21
N ASP A 272 -8.64 1.61 -5.30
CA ASP A 272 -9.84 1.86 -4.51
C ASP A 272 -9.59 1.45 -3.04
N TRP A 273 -9.21 2.42 -2.22
CA TRP A 273 -8.84 2.17 -0.83
C TRP A 273 -10.04 1.92 0.09
N GLU A 274 -11.23 2.40 -0.26
CA GLU A 274 -12.46 2.06 0.47
C GLU A 274 -12.79 0.58 0.28
N ASP A 275 -12.69 0.07 -0.95
CA ASP A 275 -12.86 -1.34 -1.25
C ASP A 275 -11.79 -2.21 -0.58
N VAL A 276 -10.52 -1.78 -0.60
CA VAL A 276 -9.43 -2.47 0.12
C VAL A 276 -9.73 -2.53 1.61
N GLN A 277 -10.09 -1.41 2.25
CA GLN A 277 -10.45 -1.36 3.66
C GLN A 277 -11.61 -2.31 3.97
N ARG A 278 -12.65 -2.29 3.15
CA ARG A 278 -13.82 -3.18 3.28
C ARG A 278 -13.42 -4.65 3.19
N ARG A 279 -12.57 -5.03 2.24
CA ARG A 279 -12.05 -6.40 2.11
C ARG A 279 -11.17 -6.80 3.29
N MET A 280 -10.35 -5.90 3.81
CA MET A 280 -9.55 -6.14 5.03
C MET A 280 -10.44 -6.41 6.25
N LYS A 281 -11.53 -5.66 6.41
CA LYS A 281 -12.49 -5.86 7.51
C LYS A 281 -13.17 -7.22 7.45
N ALA A 282 -13.41 -7.75 6.24
CA ALA A 282 -14.02 -9.06 6.03
C ALA A 282 -13.07 -10.24 6.37
N VAL A 283 -11.78 -9.98 6.61
CA VAL A 283 -10.82 -10.98 7.09
C VAL A 283 -11.04 -11.20 8.58
N ALA A 284 -11.45 -12.43 8.93
CA ALA A 284 -11.68 -12.93 10.30
C ALA A 284 -10.56 -13.87 10.74
#